data_AF-A0A3Q2IBP2-F1
#
_entry.id   AF-A0A3Q2IBP2-F1
#
_cell.length_a   1.000
_cell.length_b   1.000
_cell.length_c   1.000
_cell.angle_alpha   90.00
_cell.angle_beta   90.00
_cell.angle_gamma   90.00
#
_symmetry.space_group_name_H-M   'P 1'
#
loop_
_entity.id
_entity.type
_entity.pdbx_description
1 polymer ?
#
loop_
_entity_poly.entity_id
_entity_poly.type
_entity_poly.pdbx_seq_one_letter_code
_entity_poly.pdbx_strand_id
1 'polypeptide(L)'
;MCTELHQPVQWQNMISQAKLLMPLLLSVSGACVDIVMIQSSLFLAVSAGERFANNCKSSQSISNYLPWYQQNLGQDPRLLISWASTQAPEVSE
;
A
#
# COMPACT_ATOMS: atom_id res chain seq x y z
N MET A 1 1.32 11.60 6.26
CA MET A 1 0.06 10.89 6.56
C MET A 1 -1.02 11.58 5.75
N CYS A 2 -1.18 11.20 4.47
CA CYS A 2 -2.34 11.66 3.71
C CYS A 2 -3.52 10.83 4.22
N THR A 3 -4.44 11.49 4.92
CA THR A 3 -5.77 10.98 5.17
C THR A 3 -6.52 11.00 3.84
N GLU A 4 -6.43 9.92 3.07
CA GLU A 4 -7.37 9.67 1.98
C GLU A 4 -8.71 9.30 2.61
N LEU A 5 -9.54 10.32 2.80
CA LEU A 5 -10.99 10.18 2.79
C LEU A 5 -11.35 9.51 1.46
N HIS A 6 -11.88 8.30 1.57
CA HIS A 6 -12.62 7.64 0.51
C HIS A 6 -13.61 8.61 -0.16
N GLN A 7 -13.35 9.05 -1.40
CA GLN A 7 -14.39 9.62 -2.26
C GLN A 7 -14.28 9.16 -3.73
N PRO A 8 -15.44 8.98 -4.40
CA PRO A 8 -15.60 8.08 -5.55
C PRO A 8 -15.26 8.73 -6.90
N VAL A 9 -14.93 7.88 -7.87
CA VAL A 9 -14.75 8.23 -9.28
C VAL A 9 -16.07 8.74 -9.87
N GLN A 10 -16.24 10.06 -10.06
CA GLN A 10 -17.32 10.65 -10.85
C GLN A 10 -16.85 11.90 -11.63
N TRP A 11 -16.66 11.70 -12.93
CA TRP A 11 -16.88 12.62 -14.06
C TRP A 11 -16.92 14.14 -13.79
N GLN A 12 -15.80 14.83 -14.04
CA GLN A 12 -15.77 16.28 -14.29
C GLN A 12 -15.06 16.57 -15.62
N ASN A 13 -15.72 16.22 -16.72
CA ASN A 13 -15.46 16.88 -18.00
C ASN A 13 -16.36 18.11 -18.08
N MET A 14 -15.73 19.28 -18.26
CA MET A 14 -16.26 20.53 -18.85
C MET A 14 -16.25 21.76 -17.92
N ILE A 15 -15.10 22.45 -17.81
CA ILE A 15 -15.06 23.89 -17.52
C ILE A 15 -14.04 24.58 -18.46
N SER A 16 -14.49 25.70 -19.02
CA SER A 16 -13.99 26.48 -20.16
C SER A 16 -12.61 27.14 -19.98
N GLN A 17 -11.95 27.42 -21.11
CA GLN A 17 -10.64 28.07 -21.25
C GLN A 17 -10.67 29.56 -20.85
N ALA A 18 -9.92 29.93 -19.80
CA ALA A 18 -9.48 31.30 -19.56
C ALA A 18 -7.98 31.29 -19.20
N LYS A 19 -7.13 31.74 -20.13
CA LYS A 19 -5.69 31.93 -19.92
C LYS A 19 -5.48 33.20 -19.09
N LEU A 20 -4.88 33.08 -17.91
CA LEU A 20 -4.22 34.20 -17.21
C LEU A 20 -2.83 33.73 -16.73
N LEU A 21 -1.84 34.59 -16.95
CA LEU A 21 -0.39 34.37 -16.84
C LEU A 21 0.09 34.09 -15.40
N MET A 22 1.14 33.27 -15.32
CA MET A 22 1.86 32.73 -14.16
C MET A 22 2.33 33.74 -13.09
N PRO A 23 2.23 33.42 -11.79
CA PRO A 23 3.25 33.74 -10.80
C PRO A 23 4.27 32.60 -10.73
N LEU A 24 5.46 32.85 -11.29
CA LEU A 24 6.65 32.01 -11.13
C LEU A 24 7.24 32.30 -9.73
N LEU A 25 6.99 31.41 -8.75
CA LEU A 25 7.87 30.99 -7.64
C LEU A 25 7.06 30.29 -6.51
N LEU A 26 7.40 29.03 -6.28
CA LEU A 26 6.98 28.14 -5.17
C LEU A 26 5.49 27.82 -5.01
N SER A 27 4.99 26.94 -5.86
CA SER A 27 3.90 26.02 -5.47
C SER A 27 4.22 24.60 -5.90
N VAL A 28 5.27 24.01 -5.31
CA VAL A 28 5.34 22.55 -5.25
C VAL A 28 4.37 22.10 -4.17
N SER A 29 3.07 22.15 -4.49
CA SER A 29 2.05 21.54 -3.65
C SER A 29 2.34 20.04 -3.65
N GLY A 30 2.85 19.54 -2.52
CA GLY A 30 3.08 18.14 -2.17
C GLY A 30 3.35 17.16 -3.31
N ALA A 31 4.60 16.69 -3.44
CA ALA A 31 4.84 15.45 -4.15
C ALA A 31 4.10 14.31 -3.41
N CYS A 32 3.09 13.70 -4.05
CA CYS A 32 2.49 12.47 -3.55
C CYS A 32 3.50 11.35 -3.76
N VAL A 33 3.93 10.71 -2.67
CA VAL A 33 4.80 9.54 -2.73
C VAL A 33 3.92 8.32 -2.44
N ASP A 34 3.84 7.43 -3.41
CA ASP A 34 3.15 6.15 -3.26
C ASP A 34 3.86 5.24 -2.27
N ILE A 35 3.09 4.55 -1.43
CA ILE A 35 3.60 3.48 -0.57
C ILE A 35 3.68 2.20 -1.40
N VAL A 36 4.90 1.79 -1.72
CA VAL A 36 5.16 0.48 -2.33
C VAL A 36 5.41 -0.56 -1.23
N MET A 37 4.71 -1.71 -1.31
CA MET A 37 4.96 -2.90 -0.52
C MET A 37 5.76 -3.91 -1.36
N ILE A 38 6.92 -4.33 -0.86
CA ILE A 38 7.84 -5.26 -1.54
C ILE A 38 7.83 -6.57 -0.78
N GLN A 39 7.53 -7.69 -1.46
CA GLN A 39 7.50 -9.03 -0.87
C GLN A 39 8.59 -9.92 -1.45
N SER A 40 9.16 -10.81 -0.61
CA SER A 40 10.35 -11.59 -0.97
C SER A 40 10.08 -12.80 -1.87
N SER A 41 8.84 -13.31 -1.92
CA SER A 41 8.51 -14.51 -2.70
C SER A 41 7.27 -14.28 -3.55
N LEU A 42 7.40 -14.49 -4.85
CA LEU A 42 6.26 -14.45 -5.78
C LEU A 42 5.52 -15.80 -5.80
N PHE A 43 6.23 -16.92 -5.63
CA PHE A 43 5.65 -18.27 -5.55
C PHE A 43 6.53 -19.18 -4.70
N LEU A 44 5.93 -20.01 -3.84
CA LEU A 44 6.62 -21.06 -3.08
C LEU A 44 5.74 -22.31 -3.02
N ALA A 45 6.35 -23.49 -3.20
CA ALA A 45 5.73 -24.78 -2.90
C ALA A 45 6.25 -25.26 -1.54
N VAL A 46 5.33 -25.65 -0.65
CA VAL A 46 5.63 -26.03 0.73
C VAL A 46 4.90 -27.33 1.04
N SER A 47 5.54 -28.22 1.79
CA SER A 47 4.93 -29.51 2.18
C SER A 47 3.83 -29.29 3.22
N ALA A 48 2.87 -30.22 3.28
CA ALA A 48 1.82 -30.16 4.29
C ALA A 48 2.42 -30.20 5.71
N GLY A 49 2.12 -29.19 6.52
CA GLY A 49 2.60 -29.08 7.90
C GLY A 49 3.89 -28.26 8.06
N GLU A 50 4.56 -27.89 6.98
CA GLU A 50 5.71 -26.99 7.04
C GLU A 50 5.28 -25.53 7.28
N ARG A 51 6.12 -24.78 8.02
CA ARG A 51 5.89 -23.37 8.28
C ARG A 51 6.36 -22.54 7.08
N PHE A 52 5.47 -21.71 6.56
CA PHE A 52 5.81 -20.70 5.57
C PHE A 52 5.87 -19.31 6.22
N ALA A 53 6.88 -18.52 5.85
CA ALA A 53 6.99 -17.13 6.23
C ALA A 53 7.26 -16.29 4.99
N ASN A 54 6.44 -15.25 4.79
CA ASN A 54 6.66 -14.24 3.76
C ASN A 54 7.07 -12.92 4.41
N ASN A 55 8.15 -12.34 3.92
CA ASN A 55 8.58 -11.01 4.34
C ASN A 55 7.92 -9.94 3.46
N CYS A 56 7.49 -8.85 4.07
CA CYS A 56 6.92 -7.69 3.40
C CYS A 56 7.58 -6.42 3.94
N LYS A 57 8.25 -5.69 3.06
CA LYS A 57 8.90 -4.42 3.38
C LYS A 57 8.13 -3.27 2.75
N SER A 58 7.81 -2.26 3.56
CA SER A 58 7.28 -1.00 3.06
C SER A 58 8.42 -0.06 2.65
N SER A 59 8.22 0.69 1.58
CA SER A 59 9.09 1.79 1.14
C SER A 59 9.16 2.95 2.14
N GLN A 60 8.16 3.11 3.00
CA GLN A 60 8.08 4.17 3.99
C GLN A 60 7.38 3.73 5.28
N SER A 61 7.38 4.57 6.32
CA SER A 61 6.67 4.25 7.56
C SER A 61 5.16 4.19 7.32
N ILE A 62 4.52 3.15 7.86
CA ILE A 62 3.08 2.90 7.72
C ILE A 62 2.44 2.65 9.09
N SER A 63 1.11 2.76 9.15
CA SER A 63 0.34 2.34 10.33
C SER A 63 0.49 0.84 10.57
N ASN A 64 0.23 0.43 11.80
CA ASN A 64 0.06 -0.96 12.21
C ASN A 64 -1.20 -1.62 11.64
N TYR A 65 -2.11 -0.88 11.00
CA TYR A 65 -3.19 -1.46 10.20
C TYR A 65 -2.64 -1.98 8.87
N LEU A 66 -2.47 -3.30 8.76
CA LEU A 66 -1.87 -3.97 7.60
C LEU A 66 -2.67 -5.25 7.27
N PRO A 67 -3.71 -5.14 6.43
CA PRO A 67 -4.58 -6.27 6.12
C PRO A 67 -3.92 -7.28 5.17
N TRP A 68 -3.79 -8.52 5.64
CA TRP A 68 -3.34 -9.68 4.86
C TRP A 68 -4.53 -10.48 4.37
N TYR A 69 -4.55 -10.76 3.08
CA TYR A 69 -5.61 -11.53 2.44
C TYR A 69 -5.08 -12.85 1.92
N GLN A 70 -5.89 -13.89 2.03
CA GLN A 70 -5.72 -15.15 1.32
C GLN A 70 -6.71 -15.24 0.18
N GLN A 71 -6.22 -15.58 -1.00
CA GLN A 71 -7.06 -15.85 -2.15
C GLN A 71 -6.78 -17.24 -2.67
N ASN A 72 -7.80 -18.10 -2.64
CA ASN A 72 -7.75 -19.40 -3.30
C ASN A 72 -8.24 -19.24 -4.74
N LEU A 73 -7.80 -20.13 -5.63
CA LEU A 73 -8.21 -20.12 -7.02
C LEU A 73 -9.75 -20.18 -7.13
N GLY A 74 -10.34 -19.22 -7.84
CA GLY A 74 -11.79 -19.13 -8.05
C GLY A 74 -12.59 -18.66 -6.84
N GLN A 75 -11.93 -18.17 -5.77
CA GLN A 75 -12.59 -17.60 -4.60
C GLN A 75 -12.24 -16.13 -4.41
N ASP A 76 -13.12 -15.41 -3.72
CA ASP A 76 -12.86 -14.03 -3.34
C ASP A 76 -11.76 -13.94 -2.26
N PRO A 77 -10.99 -12.84 -2.21
CA PRO A 77 -10.02 -12.60 -1.15
C PRO A 77 -10.67 -12.63 0.24
N ARG A 78 -10.06 -13.38 1.16
CA ARG A 78 -10.48 -13.47 2.56
C ARG A 78 -9.44 -12.84 3.46
N LEU A 79 -9.86 -11.91 4.31
CA LEU A 79 -8.98 -11.30 5.31
C LEU A 79 -8.53 -12.36 6.33
N LEU A 80 -7.23 -12.46 6.55
CA LEU A 80 -6.61 -13.33 7.56
C LEU A 80 -6.17 -12.55 8.80
N ILE A 81 -5.47 -11.43 8.60
CA ILE A 81 -4.84 -10.62 9.65
C ILE A 81 -5.03 -9.15 9.30
N SER A 82 -5.34 -8.27 10.25
CA SER A 82 -5.53 -6.83 10.01
C SER A 82 -4.57 -5.92 10.77
N TRP A 83 -4.01 -6.37 11.89
CA TRP A 83 -3.15 -5.57 12.75
C TRP A 83 -1.77 -6.21 12.89
N ALA A 84 -0.73 -5.42 12.66
CA ALA A 84 0.65 -5.82 12.88
C ALA A 84 1.02 -5.72 14.37
N SER A 85 1.90 -6.63 14.81
CA SER A 85 2.55 -6.57 16.12
C SER A 85 4.01 -6.15 15.97
N THR A 86 4.52 -5.44 16.97
CA THR A 86 5.95 -5.10 17.03
C THR A 86 6.71 -6.30 17.57
N GLN A 87 7.66 -6.82 16.79
CA GLN A 87 8.63 -7.82 17.24
C GLN A 87 10.03 -7.22 17.11
N ALA A 88 10.92 -7.54 18.06
CA ALA A 88 12.32 -7.14 17.95
C ALA A 88 12.95 -7.80 16.72
N PRO A 89 13.89 -7.14 16.01
CA PRO A 89 14.65 -7.80 14.96
C PRO A 89 15.29 -9.06 15.52
N GLU A 90 15.12 -10.18 14.83
CA GLU A 90 15.85 -11.40 15.17
C GLU A 90 17.33 -11.14 14.86
N VAL A 91 18.15 -11.02 15.90
CA VAL A 91 19.61 -10.95 15.77
C VAL A 91 20.08 -12.39 15.62
N SER A 92 20.23 -12.85 14.39
CA SER A 92 20.97 -14.08 14.09
C SER A 92 22.47 -13.78 14.30
N GLU A 93 23.03 -14.36 15.36
CA GLU A 93 24.47 -14.32 15.71
C GLU A 93 25.32 -15.14 14.73
#